data_AF-A0A246FJ75-F1
#
_entry.id   AF-A0A246FJ75-F1
#
_cell.length_a   1.000
_cell.length_b   1.000
_cell.length_c   1.000
_cell.angle_alpha   90.00
_cell.angle_beta   90.00
_cell.angle_gamma   90.00
#
_symmetry.space_group_name_H-M   'P 1'
#
loop_
_entity.id
_entity.type
_entity.pdbx_description
1 polymer ?
#
loop_
_entity_poly.entity_id
_entity_poly.type
_entity_poly.pdbx_seq_one_letter_code
_entity_poly.pdbx_strand_id
1 'polypeptide(L)'
;MPFTVQQTIIPLPPGPPTSWWKDAPGLVLLALIAIPVLLVGIGALLVLGVGYGVWSAGSRIILPIRQLLGYQPPPEPPPISEVHVVLFENEQLRLLITEQESGAVSREFELWFESWGYQEQQEYCPSLYLLQTIPEIPGLHGQIVSDLCREWSDGLFLQLIEPLPGQVPPATTWLVHLAFATQHWELVAEVGDYYLLPDAPDPEQQDLFVGVHSEWKRLQVRVQTPD
;
A
#
# COMPACT_ATOMS: atom_id res chain seq x y z
N MET A 1 -27.93 -7.03 -10.85
CA MET A 1 -27.80 -8.39 -11.43
C MET A 1 -26.32 -8.73 -11.33
N PRO A 2 -25.92 -9.94 -10.92
CA PRO A 2 -24.52 -10.21 -10.61
C PRO A 2 -23.65 -10.20 -11.86
N PHE A 3 -22.48 -9.57 -11.78
CA PHE A 3 -21.45 -9.64 -12.82
C PHE A 3 -20.95 -11.07 -13.03
N THR A 4 -20.59 -11.40 -14.28
CA THR A 4 -19.85 -12.64 -14.56
C THR A 4 -18.36 -12.37 -14.49
N VAL A 5 -17.65 -13.13 -13.65
CA VAL A 5 -16.21 -12.93 -13.40
C VAL A 5 -15.40 -14.15 -13.81
N GLN A 6 -14.36 -13.94 -14.62
CA GLN A 6 -13.36 -14.95 -14.95
C GLN A 6 -11.99 -14.55 -14.40
N GLN A 7 -11.42 -15.39 -13.54
CA GLN A 7 -10.10 -15.15 -12.96
C GLN A 7 -9.05 -16.11 -13.54
N THR A 8 -7.85 -15.60 -13.79
CA THR A 8 -6.73 -16.41 -14.29
C THR A 8 -5.43 -15.96 -13.63
N ILE A 9 -4.74 -16.90 -12.97
CA ILE A 9 -3.42 -16.65 -12.37
C ILE A 9 -2.34 -17.06 -13.38
N ILE A 10 -1.45 -16.12 -13.70
CA ILE A 10 -0.32 -16.33 -14.60
C ILE A 10 0.94 -16.47 -13.75
N PRO A 11 1.55 -17.68 -13.67
CA PRO A 11 2.81 -17.88 -12.97
C PRO A 11 3.97 -17.23 -13.74
N LEU A 12 5.02 -16.84 -13.02
CA LEU A 12 6.24 -16.33 -13.63
C LEU A 12 6.86 -17.41 -14.55
N PRO A 13 7.35 -17.07 -15.77
CA PRO A 13 8.16 -18.01 -16.52
C PRO A 13 9.38 -18.43 -15.68
N PRO A 14 9.77 -19.73 -15.69
CA PRO A 14 10.93 -20.18 -14.94
C PRO A 14 12.16 -19.40 -15.42
N GLY A 15 12.76 -18.61 -14.52
CA GLY A 15 14.00 -17.92 -14.80
C GLY A 15 15.11 -18.93 -15.12
N PRO A 16 16.09 -18.58 -15.97
CA PRO A 16 17.24 -19.44 -16.19
C PRO A 16 17.93 -19.71 -14.84
N PRO A 17 18.41 -20.94 -14.58
CA PRO A 17 19.11 -21.24 -13.34
C PRO A 17 20.31 -20.31 -13.23
N THR A 18 20.30 -19.43 -12.23
CA THR A 18 21.45 -18.61 -11.88
C THR A 18 22.55 -19.56 -11.42
N SER A 19 23.54 -19.79 -12.29
CA SER A 19 24.68 -20.65 -11.99
C SER A 19 25.59 -19.93 -10.99
N TRP A 20 25.29 -20.06 -9.70
CA TRP A 20 26.06 -19.52 -8.57
C TRP A 20 27.55 -19.91 -8.57
N TRP A 21 27.93 -20.88 -9.40
CA TRP A 21 29.29 -21.38 -9.57
C TRP A 21 30.19 -20.53 -10.49
N LYS A 22 29.62 -19.59 -11.28
CA LYS A 22 30.42 -18.73 -12.18
C LYS A 22 31.14 -17.58 -11.47
N ASP A 23 30.82 -17.31 -10.20
CA ASP A 23 31.37 -16.17 -9.43
C ASP A 23 32.52 -16.57 -8.49
N ALA A 24 33.09 -17.76 -8.65
CA ALA A 24 34.18 -18.29 -7.82
C ALA A 24 35.46 -17.41 -7.71
N PRO A 25 35.85 -16.54 -8.67
CA PRO A 25 36.97 -15.61 -8.44
C PRO A 25 36.61 -14.39 -7.58
N GLY A 26 35.34 -14.22 -7.17
CA GLY A 26 34.83 -13.02 -6.49
C GLY A 26 35.10 -12.91 -4.99
N LEU A 27 35.48 -13.98 -4.29
CA LEU A 27 35.61 -13.97 -2.81
C LEU A 27 36.66 -12.99 -2.28
N VAL A 28 37.79 -12.84 -2.98
CA VAL A 28 38.86 -11.90 -2.58
C VAL A 28 38.46 -10.45 -2.87
N LEU A 29 37.79 -10.22 -4.00
CA LEU A 29 37.27 -8.89 -4.37
C LEU A 29 36.14 -8.46 -3.41
N LEU A 30 35.26 -9.39 -3.05
CA LEU A 30 34.14 -9.19 -2.14
C LEU A 30 34.65 -8.91 -0.72
N ALA A 31 35.68 -9.61 -0.25
CA ALA A 31 36.33 -9.29 1.02
C ALA A 31 37.01 -7.90 1.01
N LEU A 32 37.70 -7.54 -0.08
CA LEU A 32 38.34 -6.23 -0.24
C LEU A 32 37.34 -5.06 -0.24
N ILE A 33 36.12 -5.26 -0.74
CA ILE A 33 35.06 -4.26 -0.74
C ILE A 33 34.27 -4.28 0.59
N ALA A 34 33.96 -5.47 1.12
CA ALA A 34 33.13 -5.62 2.31
C ALA A 34 33.79 -5.11 3.59
N ILE A 35 35.12 -5.28 3.75
CA ILE A 35 35.83 -4.83 4.95
C ILE A 35 35.74 -3.31 5.17
N PRO A 36 36.06 -2.43 4.19
CA PRO A 36 35.93 -0.99 4.39
C PRO A 36 34.47 -0.56 4.56
N VAL A 37 33.51 -1.18 3.86
CA VAL A 37 32.08 -0.90 4.04
C VAL A 37 31.62 -1.26 5.45
N LEU A 38 32.06 -2.40 6.00
CA LEU A 38 31.74 -2.83 7.35
C LEU A 38 32.35 -1.89 8.40
N LEU A 39 33.59 -1.44 8.20
CA LEU A 39 34.24 -0.47 9.10
C LEU A 39 33.53 0.88 9.13
N VAL A 40 33.10 1.38 7.96
CA VAL A 40 32.30 2.61 7.87
C VAL A 40 30.92 2.41 8.51
N GLY A 41 30.26 1.28 8.27
CA GLY A 41 28.95 0.95 8.85
C GLY A 41 29.00 0.85 10.38
N ILE A 42 30.00 0.18 10.94
CA ILE A 42 30.21 0.09 12.40
C ILE A 42 30.53 1.48 12.98
N GLY A 43 31.35 2.27 12.29
CA GLY A 43 31.64 3.66 12.69
C GLY A 43 30.39 4.54 12.72
N ALA A 44 29.55 4.45 11.68
CA ALA A 44 28.28 5.18 11.61
C ALA A 44 27.30 4.73 12.69
N LEU A 45 27.18 3.42 12.94
CA LEU A 45 26.35 2.87 14.02
C LEU A 45 26.83 3.31 15.41
N LEU A 46 28.13 3.39 15.65
CA LEU A 46 28.68 3.91 16.90
C LEU A 46 28.40 5.40 17.06
N VAL A 47 28.56 6.21 16.00
CA VAL A 47 28.27 7.64 16.03
C VAL A 47 26.77 7.90 16.25
N LEU A 48 25.90 7.16 15.57
CA LEU A 48 24.45 7.25 15.73
C LEU A 48 24.01 6.74 17.10
N GLY A 49 24.54 5.62 17.58
CA GLY A 49 24.22 5.05 18.89
C GLY A 49 24.65 5.95 20.05
N VAL A 50 25.87 6.51 19.98
CA VAL A 50 26.35 7.47 20.99
C VAL A 50 25.60 8.79 20.88
N GLY A 51 25.37 9.30 19.66
CA GLY A 51 24.59 10.52 19.45
C GLY A 51 23.16 10.42 19.97
N TYR A 52 22.49 9.30 19.69
CA TYR A 52 21.14 9.01 20.18
C TYR A 52 21.12 8.79 21.71
N GLY A 53 22.13 8.10 22.26
CA GLY A 53 22.28 7.92 23.70
C GLY A 53 22.42 9.25 24.44
N VAL A 54 23.29 10.14 23.95
CA VAL A 54 23.49 11.50 24.49
C VAL A 54 22.24 12.35 24.33
N TRP A 55 21.55 12.28 23.19
CA TRP A 55 20.29 12.98 22.95
C TRP A 55 19.18 12.52 23.91
N SER A 56 19.02 11.21 24.11
CA SER A 56 18.02 10.64 25.02
C SER A 56 18.32 10.93 26.49
N ALA A 57 19.59 10.96 26.87
CA ALA A 57 20.01 11.33 28.22
C ALA A 57 19.79 12.83 28.47
N GLY A 58 20.07 13.66 27.46
CA GLY A 58 19.79 15.09 27.48
C GLY A 58 18.30 15.40 27.61
N SER A 59 17.44 14.76 26.81
CA SER A 59 15.99 14.99 26.87
C SER A 59 15.37 14.59 28.21
N ARG A 60 15.83 13.47 28.82
CA ARG A 60 15.38 13.01 30.13
C ARG A 60 15.79 13.93 31.29
N ILE A 61 16.87 14.69 31.17
CA ILE A 61 17.34 15.63 32.21
C ILE A 61 16.79 17.04 31.97
N ILE A 62 16.68 17.47 30.71
CA ILE A 62 16.25 18.83 30.34
C ILE A 62 14.75 19.04 30.58
N LEU A 63 13.91 18.03 30.34
CA LEU A 63 12.46 18.11 30.56
C LEU A 63 12.07 18.40 32.02
N PRO A 64 12.58 17.67 33.04
CA PRO A 64 12.22 17.96 34.44
C PRO A 64 12.79 19.30 34.94
N ILE A 65 13.97 19.73 34.46
CA ILE A 65 14.53 21.05 34.80
C ILE A 65 13.69 22.18 34.17
N ARG A 66 13.19 22.01 32.95
CA ARG A 66 12.29 22.98 32.30
C ARG A 66 10.94 23.10 33.00
N GLN A 67 10.40 21.99 33.51
CA GLN A 67 9.19 21.99 34.34
C GLN A 67 9.40 22.69 35.69
N LEU A 68 10.57 22.50 36.32
CA LEU A 68 10.99 23.22 37.55
C LEU A 68 11.14 24.74 37.34
N LEU A 69 11.53 25.16 36.14
CA LEU A 69 11.73 26.58 35.77
C LEU A 69 10.48 27.24 35.15
N GLY A 70 9.34 26.55 35.10
CA GLY A 70 8.07 27.11 34.62
C GLY A 70 8.00 27.36 33.12
N TYR A 71 8.87 26.73 32.32
CA TYR A 71 8.77 26.81 30.86
C TYR A 71 7.56 26.00 30.39
N GLN A 72 6.57 26.69 29.83
CA GLN A 72 5.41 26.07 29.20
C GLN A 72 5.90 25.16 28.06
N PRO A 73 5.39 23.91 27.94
CA PRO A 73 5.73 23.07 26.81
C PRO A 73 5.39 23.83 25.51
N PRO A 74 6.20 23.65 24.43
CA PRO A 74 5.89 24.26 23.15
C PRO A 74 4.44 23.88 22.79
N PRO A 75 3.63 24.86 22.32
CA PRO A 75 2.25 24.58 21.93
C PRO A 75 2.25 23.43 20.92
N GLU A 76 1.31 22.50 21.08
CA GLU A 76 1.13 21.44 20.09
C GLU A 76 1.00 22.08 18.70
N PRO A 77 1.74 21.58 17.70
CA PRO A 77 1.58 22.09 16.34
C PRO A 77 0.09 21.95 15.97
N PRO A 78 -0.48 22.93 15.24
CA PRO A 78 -1.86 22.83 14.81
C PRO A 78 -2.06 21.51 14.04
N PRO A 79 -3.23 20.85 14.19
CA PRO A 79 -3.51 19.63 13.45
C PRO A 79 -3.30 19.92 11.96
N ILE A 80 -2.44 19.13 11.32
CA ILE A 80 -2.23 19.19 9.88
C ILE A 80 -3.60 18.92 9.26
N SER A 81 -4.12 19.87 8.49
CA SER A 81 -5.37 19.64 7.76
C SER A 81 -5.15 18.46 6.81
N GLU A 82 -5.93 17.40 6.98
CA GLU A 82 -5.93 16.25 6.09
C GLU A 82 -6.21 16.76 4.67
N VAL A 83 -5.24 16.58 3.77
CA VAL A 83 -5.38 17.01 2.37
C VAL A 83 -6.18 15.93 1.66
N HIS A 84 -7.47 16.15 1.47
CA HIS A 84 -8.30 15.28 0.64
C HIS A 84 -7.92 15.46 -0.83
N VAL A 85 -7.60 14.37 -1.51
CA VAL A 85 -7.41 14.31 -2.95
C VAL A 85 -8.71 13.81 -3.59
N VAL A 86 -9.14 14.45 -4.68
CA VAL A 86 -10.32 14.00 -5.42
C VAL A 86 -9.92 12.82 -6.30
N LEU A 87 -10.47 11.63 -6.02
CA LEU A 87 -10.25 10.42 -6.83
C LEU A 87 -11.20 10.39 -8.04
N PHE A 88 -12.44 10.81 -7.85
CA PHE A 88 -13.46 10.87 -8.89
C PHE A 88 -14.51 11.93 -8.57
N GLU A 89 -15.05 12.59 -9.58
CA GLU A 89 -16.14 13.55 -9.42
C GLU A 89 -17.04 13.59 -10.66
N ASN A 90 -18.35 13.45 -10.44
CA ASN A 90 -19.39 13.74 -11.41
C ASN A 90 -20.56 14.47 -10.73
N GLU A 91 -21.67 14.66 -11.46
CA GLU A 91 -22.85 15.36 -10.92
C GLU A 91 -23.55 14.61 -9.77
N GLN A 92 -23.33 13.30 -9.64
CA GLN A 92 -24.05 12.41 -8.70
C GLN A 92 -23.20 11.99 -7.50
N LEU A 93 -21.87 12.03 -7.63
CA LEU A 93 -20.92 11.45 -6.69
C LEU A 93 -19.57 12.15 -6.76
N ARG A 94 -18.98 12.38 -5.58
CA ARG A 94 -17.58 12.73 -5.42
C ARG A 94 -16.91 11.72 -4.49
N LEU A 95 -15.81 11.14 -4.94
CA LEU A 95 -14.92 10.29 -4.17
C LEU A 95 -13.70 11.08 -3.76
N LEU A 96 -13.49 11.20 -2.46
CA LEU A 96 -12.35 11.85 -1.85
C LEU A 96 -11.50 10.77 -1.17
N ILE A 97 -10.20 10.91 -1.28
CA ILE A 97 -9.24 10.01 -0.66
C ILE A 97 -8.28 10.80 0.23
N THR A 98 -7.96 10.24 1.38
CA THR A 98 -6.88 10.73 2.25
C THR A 98 -5.78 9.69 2.26
N GLU A 99 -4.54 10.11 2.01
CA GLU A 99 -3.39 9.22 2.12
C GLU A 99 -3.30 8.66 3.53
N GLN A 100 -3.17 7.34 3.62
CA GLN A 100 -3.15 6.65 4.89
C GLN A 100 -1.71 6.25 5.22
N GLU A 101 -1.12 6.91 6.20
CA GLU A 101 0.23 6.55 6.67
C GLU A 101 0.27 5.11 7.21
N SER A 102 1.34 4.38 6.88
CA SER A 102 1.59 3.02 7.37
C SER A 102 1.58 2.99 8.90
N GLY A 103 0.77 2.12 9.50
CA GLY A 103 0.66 1.93 10.95
C GLY A 103 -0.55 2.61 11.62
N ALA A 104 -1.31 3.44 10.90
CA ALA A 104 -2.46 4.15 11.47
C ALA A 104 -3.79 3.36 11.45
N VAL A 105 -3.90 2.25 10.70
CA VAL A 105 -5.17 1.52 10.51
C VAL A 105 -5.24 0.20 11.27
N SER A 106 -4.34 -0.75 10.98
CA SER A 106 -4.23 -2.02 11.69
C SER A 106 -2.86 -2.66 11.46
N ARG A 107 -2.49 -3.60 12.33
CA ARG A 107 -1.25 -4.36 12.22
C ARG A 107 -1.28 -5.30 11.00
N GLU A 108 -2.43 -5.90 10.73
CA GLU A 108 -2.68 -6.75 9.58
C GLU A 108 -2.39 -6.03 8.27
N PHE A 109 -2.85 -4.78 8.19
CA PHE A 109 -2.64 -3.91 7.06
C PHE A 109 -1.16 -3.54 6.89
N GLU A 110 -0.48 -3.19 7.98
CA GLU A 110 0.96 -2.94 7.97
C GLU A 110 1.73 -4.15 7.45
N LEU A 111 1.40 -5.37 7.90
CA LEU A 111 2.03 -6.60 7.42
C LEU A 111 1.76 -6.85 5.92
N TRP A 112 0.56 -6.55 5.43
CA TRP A 112 0.25 -6.65 4.01
C TRP A 112 1.09 -5.64 3.22
N PHE A 113 1.12 -4.37 3.63
CA PHE A 113 1.89 -3.32 2.95
C PHE A 113 3.40 -3.55 2.99
N GLU A 114 3.94 -3.97 4.14
CA GLU A 114 5.36 -4.33 4.30
C GLU A 114 5.79 -5.44 3.34
N SER A 115 4.89 -6.37 2.99
CA SER A 115 5.19 -7.42 2.02
C SER A 115 5.57 -6.87 0.63
N TRP A 116 5.18 -5.63 0.33
CA TRP A 116 5.54 -4.90 -0.90
C TRP A 116 6.84 -4.09 -0.75
N GLY A 117 7.16 -3.62 0.46
CA GLY A 117 8.26 -2.67 0.74
C GLY A 117 9.68 -3.22 0.61
N TYR A 118 9.88 -4.55 0.61
CA TYR A 118 11.21 -5.16 0.59
C TYR A 118 11.84 -5.38 -0.80
N GLN A 119 11.25 -4.82 -1.85
CA GLN A 119 11.76 -5.04 -3.20
C GLN A 119 12.15 -3.70 -3.83
N GLU A 120 13.39 -3.31 -3.57
CA GLU A 120 14.07 -2.10 -4.07
C GLU A 120 14.16 -1.99 -5.62
N GLN A 121 13.49 -2.87 -6.38
CA GLN A 121 13.44 -2.89 -7.84
C GLN A 121 12.02 -2.72 -8.42
N GLN A 122 11.01 -2.48 -7.59
CA GLN A 122 9.61 -2.55 -8.02
C GLN A 122 9.11 -1.31 -8.78
N GLU A 123 8.48 -1.55 -9.93
CA GLU A 123 7.78 -0.56 -10.78
C GLU A 123 6.40 -0.18 -10.20
N TYR A 124 5.89 -0.97 -9.26
CA TYR A 124 4.56 -0.81 -8.66
C TYR A 124 4.65 -0.83 -7.13
N CYS A 125 4.30 0.27 -6.49
CA CYS A 125 4.09 0.36 -5.05
C CYS A 125 2.60 0.63 -4.82
N PRO A 126 1.87 -0.24 -4.11
CA PRO A 126 0.44 -0.03 -3.90
C PRO A 126 0.22 1.27 -3.11
N SER A 127 -0.60 2.15 -3.65
CA SER A 127 -1.05 3.34 -2.93
C SER A 127 -2.31 3.03 -2.15
N LEU A 128 -2.42 3.51 -0.91
CA LEU A 128 -3.51 3.15 -0.01
C LEU A 128 -4.13 4.39 0.60
N TYR A 129 -5.46 4.40 0.59
CA TYR A 129 -6.22 5.57 0.94
C TYR A 129 -7.44 5.25 1.78
N LEU A 130 -7.80 6.17 2.65
CA LEU A 130 -9.11 6.18 3.29
C LEU A 130 -10.13 6.84 2.36
N LEU A 131 -11.18 6.10 2.01
CA LEU A 131 -12.21 6.59 1.12
C LEU A 131 -13.26 7.42 1.87
N GLN A 132 -13.62 8.56 1.32
CA GLN A 132 -14.78 9.35 1.70
C GLN A 132 -15.66 9.57 0.47
N THR A 133 -16.97 9.42 0.63
CA THR A 133 -17.94 9.61 -0.46
C THR A 133 -18.87 10.79 -0.17
N ILE A 134 -19.20 11.56 -1.20
CA ILE A 134 -20.18 12.65 -1.15
C ILE A 134 -21.18 12.44 -2.30
N PRO A 135 -22.47 12.13 -2.03
CA PRO A 135 -23.04 11.89 -0.70
C PRO A 135 -22.46 10.65 -0.01
N GLU A 136 -22.68 10.54 1.30
CA GLU A 136 -22.22 9.40 2.08
C GLU A 136 -22.93 8.11 1.62
N ILE A 137 -22.13 7.11 1.26
CA ILE A 137 -22.60 5.79 0.83
C ILE A 137 -22.35 4.82 2.00
N PRO A 138 -23.43 4.24 2.59
CA PRO A 138 -23.30 3.33 3.72
C PRO A 138 -22.38 2.16 3.45
N GLY A 139 -21.48 1.89 4.39
CA GLY A 139 -20.54 0.77 4.32
C GLY A 139 -19.32 1.00 3.42
N LEU A 140 -19.32 2.04 2.58
CA LEU A 140 -18.19 2.39 1.71
C LEU A 140 -17.37 3.56 2.26
N HIS A 141 -18.02 4.49 2.96
CA HIS A 141 -17.33 5.58 3.66
C HIS A 141 -16.41 5.05 4.76
N GLY A 142 -15.17 5.54 4.81
CA GLY A 142 -14.14 5.14 5.76
C GLY A 142 -13.48 3.79 5.45
N GLN A 143 -13.76 3.19 4.29
CA GLN A 143 -13.07 1.97 3.88
C GLN A 143 -11.68 2.28 3.31
N ILE A 144 -10.78 1.30 3.41
CA ILE A 144 -9.47 1.37 2.78
C ILE A 144 -9.61 0.96 1.31
N VAL A 145 -9.15 1.82 0.41
CA VAL A 145 -9.11 1.55 -1.02
C VAL A 145 -7.70 1.69 -1.58
N SER A 146 -7.47 1.07 -2.72
CA SER A 146 -6.30 1.38 -3.54
C SER A 146 -6.58 2.58 -4.46
N ASP A 147 -5.61 2.92 -5.31
CA ASP A 147 -5.77 3.88 -6.41
C ASP A 147 -6.61 3.36 -7.60
N LEU A 148 -7.10 2.11 -7.56
CA LEU A 148 -8.03 1.63 -8.58
C LEU A 148 -9.33 2.43 -8.53
N CYS A 149 -9.55 3.24 -9.56
CA CYS A 149 -10.80 3.92 -9.83
C CYS A 149 -11.09 3.89 -11.33
N ARG A 150 -11.84 2.87 -11.78
CA ARG A 150 -12.14 2.68 -13.20
C ARG A 150 -13.62 2.92 -13.48
N GLU A 151 -13.91 3.91 -14.32
CA GLU A 151 -15.28 4.18 -14.74
C GLU A 151 -15.86 3.05 -15.59
N TRP A 152 -17.16 2.80 -15.43
CA TRP A 152 -17.97 1.87 -16.19
C TRP A 152 -19.24 2.55 -16.65
N SER A 153 -20.00 1.91 -17.55
CA SER A 153 -21.19 2.52 -18.16
C SER A 153 -22.27 2.97 -17.18
N ASP A 154 -22.36 2.34 -16.01
CA ASP A 154 -23.39 2.58 -14.99
C ASP A 154 -22.83 2.91 -13.59
N GLY A 155 -21.51 3.05 -13.48
CA GLY A 155 -20.85 3.10 -12.18
C GLY A 155 -19.34 3.19 -12.28
N LEU A 156 -18.67 2.75 -11.22
CA LEU A 156 -17.22 2.65 -11.17
C LEU A 156 -16.77 1.41 -10.41
N PHE A 157 -15.59 0.93 -10.74
CA PHE A 157 -14.90 -0.13 -10.03
C PHE A 157 -13.84 0.44 -9.10
N LEU A 158 -13.84 -0.06 -7.87
CA LEU A 158 -12.82 0.22 -6.85
C LEU A 158 -12.21 -1.08 -6.36
N GLN A 159 -11.03 -0.99 -5.74
CA GLN A 159 -10.48 -2.09 -4.97
C GLN A 159 -10.55 -1.73 -3.48
N LEU A 160 -11.24 -2.55 -2.70
CA LEU A 160 -11.25 -2.47 -1.24
C LEU A 160 -10.19 -3.40 -0.65
N ILE A 161 -9.56 -2.98 0.45
CA ILE A 161 -8.65 -3.81 1.23
C ILE A 161 -9.30 -4.15 2.57
N GLU A 162 -9.50 -5.44 2.82
CA GLU A 162 -10.07 -5.96 4.06
C GLU A 162 -8.97 -6.61 4.92
N PRO A 163 -8.68 -6.08 6.12
CA PRO A 163 -7.75 -6.72 7.04
C PRO A 163 -8.36 -8.01 7.61
N LEU A 164 -7.56 -9.06 7.73
CA LEU A 164 -7.97 -10.37 8.24
C LEU A 164 -7.16 -10.75 9.50
N PRO A 165 -7.61 -10.34 10.70
CA PRO A 165 -6.88 -10.60 11.94
C PRO A 165 -6.58 -12.08 12.17
N GLY A 166 -5.29 -12.39 12.33
CA GLY A 166 -4.81 -13.75 12.61
C GLY A 166 -4.82 -14.71 11.41
N GLN A 167 -5.06 -14.23 10.19
CA GLN A 167 -5.04 -15.05 8.97
C GLN A 167 -3.76 -14.83 8.15
N VAL A 168 -3.50 -15.76 7.23
CA VAL A 168 -2.45 -15.67 6.22
C VAL A 168 -3.10 -15.94 4.87
N PRO A 169 -3.15 -14.96 3.94
CA PRO A 169 -2.55 -13.63 4.04
C PRO A 169 -3.23 -12.73 5.09
N PRO A 170 -2.53 -11.70 5.61
CA PRO A 170 -3.03 -10.83 6.67
C PRO A 170 -4.13 -9.86 6.20
N ALA A 171 -4.33 -9.72 4.89
CA ALA A 171 -5.44 -8.99 4.29
C ALA A 171 -5.88 -9.70 3.01
N THR A 172 -7.15 -9.50 2.64
CA THR A 172 -7.68 -9.83 1.32
C THR A 172 -8.15 -8.54 0.66
N THR A 173 -8.28 -8.55 -0.65
CA THR A 173 -8.75 -7.41 -1.41
C THR A 173 -9.91 -7.82 -2.29
N TRP A 174 -10.80 -6.87 -2.53
CA TRP A 174 -12.05 -7.09 -3.24
C TRP A 174 -12.16 -6.11 -4.39
N LEU A 175 -12.51 -6.62 -5.57
CA LEU A 175 -13.05 -5.79 -6.64
C LEU A 175 -14.50 -5.49 -6.32
N VAL A 176 -14.85 -4.21 -6.27
CA VAL A 176 -16.23 -3.75 -6.00
C VAL A 176 -16.74 -2.86 -7.10
N HIS A 177 -18.04 -2.91 -7.35
CA HIS A 177 -18.74 -2.01 -8.25
C HIS A 177 -19.62 -1.07 -7.44
N LEU A 178 -19.58 0.21 -7.77
CA LEU A 178 -20.44 1.25 -7.23
C LEU A 178 -21.32 1.79 -8.35
N ALA A 179 -22.64 1.55 -8.25
CA ALA A 179 -23.61 2.01 -9.22
C ALA A 179 -24.00 3.48 -8.96
N PHE A 180 -23.89 4.35 -9.98
CA PHE A 180 -24.16 5.78 -9.84
C PHE A 180 -25.64 6.08 -9.56
N ALA A 181 -26.54 5.38 -10.24
CA ALA A 181 -27.98 5.64 -10.18
C ALA A 181 -28.58 5.35 -8.81
N THR A 182 -28.05 4.34 -8.10
CA THR A 182 -28.60 3.86 -6.82
C THR A 182 -27.73 4.22 -5.63
N GLN A 183 -26.48 4.68 -5.86
CA GLN A 183 -25.48 4.88 -4.81
C GLN A 183 -25.29 3.63 -3.95
N HIS A 184 -25.48 2.46 -4.56
CA HIS A 184 -25.30 1.17 -3.95
C HIS A 184 -24.03 0.53 -4.51
N TRP A 185 -23.31 -0.18 -3.66
CA TRP A 185 -22.11 -0.89 -4.04
C TRP A 185 -22.24 -2.37 -3.71
N GLU A 186 -21.56 -3.20 -4.50
CA GLU A 186 -21.52 -4.65 -4.30
C GLU A 186 -20.11 -5.21 -4.46
N LEU A 187 -19.83 -6.28 -3.71
CA LEU A 187 -18.63 -7.08 -3.90
C LEU A 187 -18.78 -7.88 -5.19
N VAL A 188 -17.87 -7.66 -6.14
CA VAL A 188 -17.89 -8.32 -7.45
C VAL A 188 -17.02 -9.57 -7.44
N ALA A 189 -15.80 -9.46 -6.91
CA ALA A 189 -14.88 -10.58 -6.81
C ALA A 189 -13.89 -10.41 -5.67
N GLU A 190 -13.61 -11.50 -4.96
CA GLU A 190 -12.42 -11.57 -4.11
C GLU A 190 -11.18 -11.73 -5.01
N VAL A 191 -10.18 -10.87 -4.83
CA VAL A 191 -8.92 -10.93 -5.59
C VAL A 191 -7.73 -11.26 -4.69
N GLY A 192 -7.97 -11.62 -3.43
CA GLY A 192 -6.95 -12.11 -2.50
C GLY A 192 -5.96 -11.01 -2.13
N ASP A 193 -4.68 -11.37 -2.00
CA ASP A 193 -3.59 -10.45 -1.68
C ASP A 193 -3.02 -9.70 -2.90
N TYR A 194 -3.70 -9.74 -4.05
CA TYR A 194 -3.27 -9.04 -5.26
C TYR A 194 -3.66 -7.56 -5.21
N TYR A 195 -2.74 -6.68 -5.60
CA TYR A 195 -3.02 -5.27 -5.88
C TYR A 195 -3.45 -5.11 -7.34
N LEU A 196 -4.63 -4.54 -7.59
CA LEU A 196 -5.16 -4.31 -8.92
C LEU A 196 -4.62 -3.00 -9.49
N LEU A 197 -4.07 -3.05 -10.69
CA LEU A 197 -3.55 -1.88 -11.38
C LEU A 197 -4.69 -0.94 -11.81
N PRO A 198 -4.53 0.39 -11.63
CA PRO A 198 -5.59 1.36 -11.92
C PRO A 198 -5.96 1.34 -13.41
N ASP A 199 -4.95 1.34 -14.28
CA ASP A 199 -5.13 1.43 -15.71
C ASP A 199 -5.41 0.07 -16.38
N ALA A 200 -6.26 0.10 -17.40
CA ALA A 200 -6.44 -1.05 -18.28
C ALA A 200 -5.16 -1.24 -19.13
N PRO A 201 -4.75 -2.49 -19.42
CA PRO A 201 -3.60 -2.73 -20.30
C PRO A 201 -3.84 -2.20 -21.72
N ASP A 202 -5.10 -2.13 -22.16
CA ASP A 202 -5.54 -1.60 -23.44
C ASP A 202 -6.91 -0.90 -23.27
N PRO A 203 -7.13 0.31 -23.84
CA PRO A 203 -8.43 0.99 -23.84
C PRO A 203 -9.60 0.15 -24.37
N GLU A 204 -9.34 -0.81 -25.26
CA GLU A 204 -10.37 -1.71 -25.79
C GLU A 204 -10.75 -2.84 -24.82
N GLN A 205 -9.94 -3.06 -23.77
CA GLN A 205 -10.09 -4.13 -22.77
C GLN A 205 -10.52 -3.57 -21.42
N GLN A 206 -11.56 -2.73 -21.42
CA GLN A 206 -12.08 -2.15 -20.18
C GLN A 206 -12.55 -3.22 -19.18
N ASP A 207 -13.00 -4.37 -19.70
CA ASP A 207 -13.45 -5.55 -18.94
C ASP A 207 -12.33 -6.26 -18.16
N LEU A 208 -11.05 -5.97 -18.47
CA LEU A 208 -9.90 -6.68 -17.92
C LEU A 208 -9.19 -5.88 -16.83
N PHE A 209 -9.17 -6.42 -15.62
CA PHE A 209 -8.39 -5.93 -14.50
C PHE A 209 -7.15 -6.81 -14.31
N VAL A 210 -6.00 -6.17 -14.13
CA VAL A 210 -4.72 -6.85 -13.94
C VAL A 210 -4.29 -6.64 -12.50
N GLY A 211 -4.12 -7.73 -11.76
CA GLY A 211 -3.55 -7.75 -10.43
C GLY A 211 -2.09 -8.18 -10.43
N VAL A 212 -1.32 -7.62 -9.53
CA VAL A 212 0.06 -8.03 -9.22
C VAL A 212 0.08 -8.53 -7.78
N HIS A 213 0.89 -9.53 -7.50
CA HIS A 213 1.17 -9.99 -6.13
C HIS A 213 2.60 -9.62 -5.76
N SER A 214 2.91 -9.50 -4.46
CA SER A 214 4.28 -9.25 -3.97
C SER A 214 5.29 -10.28 -4.47
N GLU A 215 4.87 -11.50 -4.78
CA GLU A 215 5.72 -12.55 -5.41
C GLU A 215 5.76 -12.51 -6.95
N TRP A 216 5.38 -11.40 -7.58
CA TRP A 216 5.39 -11.21 -9.04
C TRP A 216 4.45 -12.13 -9.83
N LYS A 217 3.51 -12.77 -9.14
CA LYS A 217 2.39 -13.45 -9.81
C LYS A 217 1.45 -12.39 -10.38
N ARG A 218 0.85 -12.71 -11.53
CA ARG A 218 -0.17 -11.84 -12.13
C ARG A 218 -1.53 -12.50 -12.02
N LEU A 219 -2.52 -11.71 -11.68
CA LEU A 219 -3.93 -12.06 -11.73
C LEU A 219 -4.55 -11.31 -12.90
N GLN A 220 -5.39 -11.98 -13.67
CA GLN A 220 -6.28 -11.34 -14.62
C GLN A 220 -7.71 -11.61 -14.18
N VAL A 221 -8.51 -10.55 -14.04
CA VAL A 221 -9.93 -10.61 -13.70
C VAL A 221 -10.70 -9.99 -14.85
N ARG A 222 -11.49 -10.78 -15.56
CA ARG A 222 -12.42 -10.28 -16.58
C ARG A 222 -13.80 -10.15 -16.00
N VAL A 223 -14.42 -8.99 -16.18
CA VAL A 223 -15.77 -8.67 -15.70
C VAL A 223 -16.68 -8.45 -16.89
N GLN A 224 -17.78 -9.21 -16.96
CA GLN A 224 -18.79 -9.07 -18.01
C GLN A 224 -20.11 -8.65 -17.39
N THR A 225 -20.75 -7.67 -18.03
CA THR A 225 -22.12 -7.26 -17.71
C THR A 225 -23.07 -8.43 -18.01
N PRO A 226 -24.03 -8.75 -17.13
CA PRO A 226 -25.06 -9.73 -17.46
C PRO A 226 -25.91 -9.21 -18.62
N ASP A 227 -26.10 -10.07 -19.64
CA ASP A 227 -26.96 -9.83 -20.82
C ASP A 227 -28.43 -9.57 -20.46
#